data_AF-A0A7X2D5P8-F1
#
_entry.id   AF-A0A7X2D5P8-F1
#
_cell.length_a   1.000
_cell.length_b   1.000
_cell.length_c   1.000
_cell.angle_alpha   90.00
_cell.angle_beta   90.00
_cell.angle_gamma   90.00
#
_symmetry.space_group_name_H-M   'P 1'
#
loop_
_entity.id
_entity.type
_entity.pdbx_description
1 polymer ?
#
loop_
_entity_poly.entity_id
_entity_poly.type
_entity_poly.pdbx_seq_one_letter_code
_entity_poly.pdbx_strand_id
1 'polypeptide(L)'
;MKKTSVMVLIMTCLVVGWVVSASAHFGALIPSDDIVSQEDSKTITLEVKFLHPMQGDYMEMEKPKQFGVVIGGVNVDLLKTLKQEKGRWVNQTKDFTYWQAIYKIKRPGDYTFYVEPKPYWEPAEDCYIIHYTKVCIDALGLEEGWDEEIGLETEIVPLTRPYGLWTGNLFTGVVKVKGKPVPYAEVEVEYYNKDGTIKPPA
;
A
#
# COMPACT_ATOMS: atom_id res chain seq x y z
N MET A 1 6.52 -0.24 -58.38
CA MET A 1 7.21 0.45 -57.26
C MET A 1 6.27 1.19 -56.29
N LYS A 2 4.94 1.00 -56.30
CA LYS A 2 4.00 1.67 -55.36
C LYS A 2 3.42 0.77 -54.25
N LYS A 3 3.62 -0.56 -54.32
CA LYS A 3 3.02 -1.52 -53.37
C LYS A 3 3.87 -1.74 -52.10
N THR A 4 5.19 -1.55 -52.19
CA THR A 4 6.12 -1.71 -51.06
C THR A 4 6.02 -0.57 -50.04
N SER A 5 5.72 0.68 -50.45
CA SER A 5 5.55 1.80 -49.52
C SER A 5 4.30 1.71 -48.65
N VAL A 6 3.22 1.08 -49.14
CA VAL A 6 1.96 0.94 -48.37
C VAL A 6 2.12 -0.14 -47.28
N MET A 7 2.86 -1.20 -47.57
CA MET A 7 3.08 -2.31 -46.64
C MET A 7 4.03 -1.92 -45.49
N VAL A 8 5.01 -1.04 -45.75
CA VAL A 8 5.86 -0.46 -44.70
C VAL A 8 5.06 0.48 -43.80
N LEU A 9 4.17 1.31 -44.35
CA LEU A 9 3.35 2.23 -43.54
C LEU A 9 2.37 1.50 -42.60
N ILE A 10 1.82 0.36 -43.03
CA ILE A 10 0.94 -0.48 -42.20
C ILE A 10 1.74 -1.19 -41.10
N MET A 11 2.97 -1.63 -41.38
CA MET A 11 3.84 -2.28 -40.39
C MET A 11 4.32 -1.28 -39.32
N THR A 12 4.57 -0.01 -39.69
CA THR A 12 4.98 1.03 -38.73
C THR A 12 3.82 1.50 -37.85
N CYS A 13 2.58 1.51 -38.34
CA CYS A 13 1.40 1.85 -37.51
C CYS A 13 1.03 0.76 -36.49
N LEU A 14 1.45 -0.50 -36.69
CA LEU A 14 1.17 -1.59 -35.74
C LEU A 14 2.07 -1.57 -34.50
N VAL A 15 3.17 -0.80 -34.50
CA VAL A 15 4.13 -0.72 -33.38
C VAL A 15 3.83 0.44 -32.42
N VAL A 16 2.94 1.38 -32.78
CA VAL A 16 2.69 2.61 -32.00
C VAL A 16 1.51 2.48 -31.01
N GLY A 17 0.91 1.31 -30.86
CA GLY A 17 -0.42 1.19 -30.26
C GLY A 17 -0.57 0.61 -28.85
N TRP A 18 0.50 0.14 -28.20
CA TRP A 18 0.39 -0.44 -26.86
C TRP A 18 1.17 0.42 -25.88
N VAL A 19 0.63 1.63 -25.62
CA VAL A 19 0.93 2.31 -24.35
C VAL A 19 0.17 1.51 -23.30
N VAL A 20 0.78 0.43 -22.83
CA VAL A 20 0.28 -0.22 -21.62
C VAL A 20 0.56 0.79 -20.52
N SER A 21 -0.47 1.51 -20.07
CA SER A 21 -0.36 2.31 -18.87
C SER A 21 0.01 1.34 -17.75
N ALA A 22 1.30 1.30 -17.40
CA ALA A 22 1.78 0.62 -16.20
C ALA A 22 1.26 1.44 -15.02
N SER A 23 0.04 1.14 -14.60
CA SER A 23 -0.53 1.68 -13.38
C SER A 23 0.02 0.80 -12.27
N ALA A 24 0.93 1.30 -11.43
CA ALA A 24 1.42 0.51 -10.32
C ALA A 24 0.25 0.23 -9.37
N HIS A 25 0.10 -1.03 -8.96
CA HIS A 25 -0.88 -1.43 -7.98
C HIS A 25 -0.21 -1.61 -6.61
N PHE A 26 -0.92 -1.28 -5.55
CA PHE A 26 -0.39 -1.30 -4.19
C PHE A 26 -1.28 -2.12 -3.28
N GLY A 27 -0.65 -3.01 -2.49
CA GLY A 27 -1.24 -3.49 -1.25
C GLY A 27 -1.21 -2.35 -0.23
N ALA A 28 -2.37 -1.80 0.11
CA ALA A 28 -2.50 -0.66 1.01
C ALA A 28 -3.14 -1.07 2.33
N LEU A 29 -2.62 -0.50 3.42
CA LEU A 29 -3.18 -0.59 4.76
C LEU A 29 -3.45 0.83 5.24
N ILE A 30 -4.73 1.22 5.18
CA ILE A 30 -5.16 2.60 5.37
C ILE A 30 -5.91 2.70 6.70
N PRO A 31 -5.34 3.37 7.71
CA PRO A 31 -6.05 3.61 8.96
C PRO A 31 -7.03 4.78 8.83
N SER A 32 -8.03 4.82 9.70
CA SER A 32 -8.93 5.97 9.82
C SER A 32 -8.23 7.21 10.38
N ASP A 33 -7.14 7.00 11.12
CA ASP A 33 -6.28 8.03 11.70
C ASP A 33 -4.89 7.44 11.99
N ASP A 34 -3.84 8.24 11.90
CA ASP A 34 -2.46 7.84 12.18
C ASP A 34 -1.84 8.54 13.40
N ILE A 35 -2.54 9.51 13.99
CA ILE A 35 -2.22 10.11 15.30
C ILE A 35 -3.47 10.14 16.17
N VAL A 36 -3.48 9.36 17.24
CA VAL A 36 -4.62 9.27 18.17
C VAL A 36 -4.32 10.03 19.47
N SER A 37 -4.82 11.25 19.59
CA SER A 37 -4.64 12.10 20.78
C SER A 37 -5.59 11.71 21.93
N GLN A 38 -5.50 12.40 23.08
CA GLN A 38 -6.34 12.13 24.25
C GLN A 38 -7.84 12.39 24.03
N GLU A 39 -8.21 13.29 23.13
CA GLU A 39 -9.62 13.65 22.89
C GLU A 39 -10.28 12.78 21.80
N ASP A 40 -9.48 12.08 20.99
CA ASP A 40 -9.98 11.34 19.83
C ASP A 40 -10.73 10.03 20.18
N SER A 41 -11.36 9.42 19.19
CA SER A 41 -11.82 8.04 19.33
C SER A 41 -10.61 7.10 19.49
N LYS A 42 -10.69 6.17 20.45
CA LYS A 42 -9.66 5.11 20.64
C LYS A 42 -9.97 3.88 19.80
N THR A 43 -10.93 4.01 18.90
CA THR A 43 -11.32 2.99 17.93
C THR A 43 -10.82 3.43 16.57
N ILE A 44 -9.94 2.63 15.97
CA ILE A 44 -9.37 2.84 14.65
C ILE A 44 -9.92 1.78 13.71
N THR A 45 -10.37 2.24 12.55
CA THR A 45 -10.73 1.37 11.44
C THR A 45 -9.53 1.23 10.53
N LEU A 46 -9.20 0.00 10.15
CA LEU A 46 -8.10 -0.32 9.25
C LEU A 46 -8.69 -0.95 8.00
N GLU A 47 -8.44 -0.34 6.85
CA GLU A 47 -8.82 -0.88 5.56
C GLU A 47 -7.61 -1.49 4.87
N VAL A 48 -7.75 -2.74 4.45
CA VAL A 48 -6.75 -3.51 3.72
C VAL A 48 -7.25 -3.65 2.29
N LYS A 49 -6.60 -2.95 1.37
CA LYS A 49 -7.04 -2.80 -0.02
C LYS A 49 -5.94 -3.17 -1.00
N PHE A 50 -6.35 -3.61 -2.19
CA PHE A 50 -5.49 -3.70 -3.36
C PHE A 50 -6.04 -2.72 -4.39
N LEU A 51 -5.25 -1.72 -4.79
CA LEU A 51 -5.73 -0.63 -5.66
C LEU A 51 -4.60 0.05 -6.41
N HIS A 52 -4.95 0.90 -7.37
CA HIS A 52 -4.07 1.92 -7.94
C HIS A 52 -4.28 3.25 -7.18
N PRO A 53 -3.37 3.69 -6.30
CA PRO A 53 -3.59 4.85 -5.43
C PRO A 53 -3.91 6.15 -6.18
N MET A 54 -3.19 6.43 -7.28
CA MET A 54 -3.37 7.67 -8.03
C MET A 54 -4.61 7.67 -8.94
N GLN A 55 -4.89 6.55 -9.61
CA GLN A 55 -6.04 6.37 -10.50
C GLN A 55 -7.32 6.08 -9.73
N GLY A 56 -7.17 5.47 -8.54
CA GLY A 56 -8.22 5.15 -7.58
C GLY A 56 -8.90 3.80 -7.80
N ASP A 57 -8.58 3.10 -8.89
CA ASP A 57 -9.22 1.83 -9.25
C ASP A 57 -8.91 0.72 -8.24
N TYR A 58 -9.95 0.08 -7.69
CA TYR A 58 -9.82 -1.04 -6.78
C TYR A 58 -9.58 -2.32 -7.58
N MET A 59 -8.83 -3.24 -6.96
CA MET A 59 -8.57 -4.58 -7.47
C MET A 59 -9.09 -5.61 -6.46
N GLU A 60 -9.31 -6.84 -6.93
CA GLU A 60 -9.82 -7.89 -6.06
C GLU A 60 -8.75 -8.28 -5.03
N MET A 61 -9.06 -8.12 -3.75
CA MET A 61 -8.15 -8.51 -2.69
C MET A 61 -8.55 -9.84 -2.06
N GLU A 62 -7.77 -10.88 -2.34
CA GLU A 62 -7.87 -12.13 -1.60
C GLU A 62 -7.61 -11.92 -0.11
N LYS A 63 -8.18 -12.81 0.73
CA LYS A 63 -7.92 -12.76 2.16
C LYS A 63 -6.42 -12.83 2.43
N PRO A 64 -5.85 -11.87 3.20
CA PRO A 64 -4.43 -11.87 3.51
C PRO A 64 -3.95 -13.17 4.16
N LYS A 65 -2.66 -13.48 3.97
CA LYS A 65 -1.98 -14.59 4.65
C LYS A 65 -1.71 -14.23 6.11
N GLN A 66 -1.33 -12.99 6.39
CA GLN A 66 -1.15 -12.45 7.74
C GLN A 66 -1.73 -11.04 7.83
N PHE A 67 -2.25 -10.72 9.01
CA PHE A 67 -2.61 -9.38 9.40
C PHE A 67 -2.43 -9.27 10.91
N GLY A 68 -1.72 -8.26 11.37
CA GLY A 68 -1.35 -8.15 12.77
C GLY A 68 -0.93 -6.74 13.17
N VAL A 69 -0.54 -6.62 14.43
CA VAL A 69 0.01 -5.38 14.99
C VAL A 69 1.16 -5.71 15.93
N VAL A 70 2.25 -4.96 15.81
CA VAL A 70 3.35 -4.97 16.77
C VAL A 70 3.23 -3.72 17.65
N ILE A 71 3.24 -3.93 18.98
CA ILE A 71 3.29 -2.84 19.96
C ILE A 71 4.16 -3.24 21.15
N GLY A 72 5.18 -2.42 21.44
CA GLY A 72 6.12 -2.68 22.53
C GLY A 72 6.81 -4.04 22.39
N GLY A 73 7.23 -4.37 21.16
CA GLY A 73 7.87 -5.64 20.81
C GLY A 73 6.94 -6.88 20.81
N VAL A 74 5.66 -6.72 21.14
CA VAL A 74 4.70 -7.83 21.15
C VAL A 74 3.90 -7.83 19.85
N ASN A 75 3.99 -8.95 19.12
CA ASN A 75 3.15 -9.19 17.93
C ASN A 75 1.80 -9.80 18.34
N VAL A 76 0.72 -9.22 17.84
CA VAL A 76 -0.65 -9.69 18.02
C VAL A 76 -1.26 -10.03 16.66
N ASP A 77 -1.62 -11.30 16.48
CA ASP A 77 -2.36 -11.77 15.30
C ASP A 77 -3.80 -11.20 15.30
N LEU A 78 -4.15 -10.51 14.22
CA LEU A 78 -5.45 -9.90 13.99
C LEU A 78 -6.18 -10.51 12.78
N LEU A 79 -5.64 -11.55 12.12
CA LEU A 79 -6.17 -12.11 10.87
C LEU A 79 -7.64 -12.53 10.97
N LYS A 80 -8.06 -13.02 12.13
CA LYS A 80 -9.44 -13.43 12.40
C LYS A 80 -10.40 -12.26 12.62
N THR A 81 -9.89 -11.05 12.81
CA THR A 81 -10.70 -9.83 12.99
C THR A 81 -11.09 -9.18 11.66
N LEU A 82 -10.41 -9.54 10.56
CA LEU A 82 -10.74 -9.06 9.22
C LEU A 82 -12.16 -9.47 8.83
N LYS A 83 -12.97 -8.46 8.50
CA LYS A 83 -14.28 -8.57 7.88
C LYS A 83 -14.14 -8.27 6.40
N GLN A 84 -14.83 -9.06 5.60
CA GLN A 84 -14.88 -8.86 4.16
C GLN A 84 -15.85 -7.71 3.86
N GLU A 85 -15.40 -6.77 3.04
CA GLU A 85 -16.21 -5.67 2.55
C GLU A 85 -16.16 -5.63 1.01
N LYS A 86 -17.08 -4.88 0.41
CA LYS A 86 -17.10 -4.62 -1.03
C LYS A 86 -17.16 -3.13 -1.30
N GLY A 87 -16.40 -2.70 -2.29
CA GLY A 87 -16.31 -1.30 -2.65
C GLY A 87 -15.70 -1.13 -4.02
N ARG A 88 -15.68 0.12 -4.49
CA ARG A 88 -15.15 0.47 -5.79
C ARG A 88 -14.82 1.95 -5.86
N TRP A 89 -14.04 2.33 -6.86
CA TRP A 89 -13.86 3.72 -7.21
C TRP A 89 -15.08 4.33 -7.89
N VAL A 90 -15.15 5.67 -7.91
CA VAL A 90 -16.23 6.42 -8.55
C VAL A 90 -16.42 6.09 -10.03
N ASN A 91 -15.34 5.72 -10.73
CA ASN A 91 -15.35 5.41 -12.16
C ASN A 91 -15.45 3.91 -12.47
N GLN A 92 -15.48 3.05 -11.45
CA GLN A 92 -15.64 1.61 -11.62
C GLN A 92 -17.12 1.23 -11.63
N THR A 93 -17.47 0.22 -12.42
CA THR A 93 -18.84 -0.31 -12.53
C THR A 93 -19.03 -1.60 -11.74
N LYS A 94 -17.93 -2.26 -11.35
CA LYS A 94 -17.88 -3.50 -10.57
C LYS A 94 -17.38 -3.21 -9.16
N ASP A 95 -17.94 -3.90 -8.18
CA ASP A 95 -17.42 -3.92 -6.81
C ASP A 95 -16.33 -4.97 -6.65
N PHE A 96 -15.31 -4.62 -5.88
CA PHE A 96 -14.15 -5.45 -5.56
C PHE A 96 -14.13 -5.74 -4.06
N THR A 97 -13.66 -6.93 -3.72
CA THR A 97 -13.48 -7.30 -2.32
C THR A 97 -12.28 -6.58 -1.73
N TYR A 98 -12.47 -6.02 -0.54
CA TYR A 98 -11.41 -5.56 0.34
C TYR A 98 -11.68 -6.02 1.78
N TRP A 99 -10.76 -5.78 2.71
CA TRP A 99 -10.91 -6.22 4.09
C TRP A 99 -10.86 -5.06 5.06
N GLN A 100 -11.59 -5.17 6.16
CA GLN A 100 -11.62 -4.16 7.21
C GLN A 100 -11.42 -4.81 8.58
N ALA A 101 -10.67 -4.16 9.45
CA ALA A 101 -10.61 -4.47 10.87
C ALA A 101 -10.93 -3.23 11.72
N ILE A 102 -11.49 -3.46 12.89
CA ILE A 102 -11.69 -2.43 13.90
C ILE A 102 -10.80 -2.77 15.08
N TYR A 103 -9.91 -1.86 15.46
CA TYR A 103 -9.00 -2.02 16.57
C TYR A 103 -9.27 -0.98 17.65
N LYS A 104 -9.29 -1.41 18.92
CA LYS A 104 -9.41 -0.51 20.07
C LYS A 104 -8.04 -0.33 20.72
N ILE A 105 -7.51 0.88 20.67
CA ILE A 105 -6.31 1.31 21.39
C ILE A 105 -6.52 1.10 22.89
N LYS A 106 -5.56 0.43 23.54
CA LYS A 106 -5.67 0.05 24.96
C LYS A 106 -4.68 0.78 25.86
N ARG A 107 -3.59 1.28 25.28
CA ARG A 107 -2.49 1.93 25.99
C ARG A 107 -1.75 2.90 25.06
N PRO A 108 -1.01 3.89 25.60
CA PRO A 108 -0.07 4.67 24.82
C PRO A 108 0.95 3.78 24.11
N GLY A 109 1.40 4.20 22.94
CA GLY A 109 2.41 3.49 22.15
C GLY A 109 2.26 3.69 20.66
N ASP A 110 3.31 3.34 19.94
CA ASP A 110 3.26 3.21 18.49
C ASP A 110 2.79 1.80 18.10
N TYR A 111 1.73 1.77 17.30
CA TYR A 111 1.12 0.55 16.81
C TYR A 111 1.52 0.37 15.35
N THR A 112 2.44 -0.56 15.08
CA THR A 112 2.80 -0.93 13.70
C THR A 112 1.90 -2.04 13.22
N PHE A 113 0.84 -1.68 12.51
CA PHE A 113 -0.03 -2.64 11.84
C PHE A 113 0.62 -3.11 10.54
N TYR A 114 0.42 -4.37 10.19
CA TYR A 114 1.03 -4.95 8.99
C TYR A 114 0.12 -5.96 8.30
N VAL A 115 0.35 -6.14 6.99
CA VAL A 115 -0.33 -7.12 6.14
C VAL A 115 0.73 -7.87 5.32
N GLU A 116 0.61 -9.20 5.29
CA GLU A 116 1.20 -10.03 4.25
C GLU A 116 0.05 -10.58 3.39
N PRO A 117 -0.11 -10.14 2.14
CA PRO A 117 -1.12 -10.66 1.24
C PRO A 117 -0.73 -12.05 0.73
N LYS A 118 -1.64 -12.71 0.02
CA LYS A 118 -1.24 -13.83 -0.84
C LYS A 118 -0.49 -13.30 -2.06
N PRO A 119 0.42 -14.09 -2.67
CA PRO A 119 1.07 -13.71 -3.91
C PRO A 119 0.05 -13.41 -5.01
N TYR A 120 0.20 -12.26 -5.67
CA TYR A 120 -0.57 -11.84 -6.83
C TYR A 120 0.21 -12.16 -8.10
N TRP A 121 -0.42 -12.82 -9.07
CA TRP A 121 0.17 -13.02 -10.39
C TRP A 121 0.00 -11.74 -11.20
N GLU A 122 1.10 -11.09 -11.59
CA GLU A 122 1.12 -9.91 -12.46
C GLU A 122 1.49 -10.35 -13.90
N PRO A 123 0.51 -10.49 -14.80
CA PRO A 123 0.75 -10.98 -16.15
C PRO A 123 1.67 -10.07 -16.98
N ALA A 124 1.69 -8.76 -16.71
CA ALA A 124 2.53 -7.81 -17.43
C ALA A 124 4.02 -7.98 -17.08
N GLU A 125 4.32 -8.50 -15.89
CA GLU A 125 5.68 -8.72 -15.39
C GLU A 125 6.09 -10.21 -15.39
N ASP A 126 5.18 -11.12 -15.76
CA ASP A 126 5.40 -12.58 -15.77
C ASP A 126 5.94 -13.11 -14.43
N CYS A 127 5.44 -12.54 -13.31
CA CYS A 127 5.91 -12.89 -11.98
C CYS A 127 4.81 -12.82 -10.92
N TYR A 128 5.14 -13.31 -9.72
CA TYR A 128 4.31 -13.12 -8.54
C TYR A 128 4.84 -11.94 -7.71
N ILE A 129 3.94 -11.03 -7.34
CA ILE A 129 4.23 -9.88 -6.48
C ILE A 129 3.60 -10.11 -5.10
N ILE A 130 4.35 -9.76 -4.04
CA ILE A 130 3.85 -9.76 -2.66
C ILE A 130 4.08 -8.36 -2.08
N HIS A 131 2.98 -7.65 -1.82
CA HIS A 131 3.00 -6.32 -1.19
C HIS A 131 3.07 -6.44 0.32
N TYR A 132 4.27 -6.50 0.89
CA TYR A 132 4.46 -6.40 2.35
C TYR A 132 4.19 -4.96 2.79
N THR A 133 3.09 -4.75 3.52
CA THR A 133 2.63 -3.40 3.88
C THR A 133 2.62 -3.22 5.38
N LYS A 134 3.10 -2.07 5.86
CA LYS A 134 2.96 -1.65 7.25
C LYS A 134 2.57 -0.18 7.36
N VAL A 135 1.83 0.15 8.40
CA VAL A 135 1.52 1.53 8.81
C VAL A 135 1.74 1.64 10.32
N CYS A 136 2.37 2.74 10.75
CA CYS A 136 2.59 3.04 12.16
C CYS A 136 1.61 4.12 12.60
N ILE A 137 0.89 3.86 13.69
CA ILE A 137 -0.07 4.78 14.29
C ILE A 137 0.46 5.19 15.66
N ASP A 138 0.67 6.49 15.88
CA ASP A 138 0.91 7.00 17.23
C ASP A 138 -0.40 6.98 18.00
N ALA A 139 -0.33 6.46 19.23
CA ALA A 139 -1.42 6.59 20.15
C ALA A 139 -0.94 7.20 21.46
N LEU A 140 -1.55 8.33 21.81
CA LEU A 140 -1.37 9.04 23.07
C LEU A 140 0.07 9.53 23.29
N GLY A 141 0.86 9.71 22.22
CA GLY A 141 2.13 10.43 22.23
C GLY A 141 3.26 9.76 23.01
N LEU A 142 3.34 8.43 23.01
CA LEU A 142 4.48 7.73 23.62
C LEU A 142 5.72 7.79 22.72
N GLU A 143 5.53 7.70 21.39
CA GLU A 143 6.59 7.83 20.38
C GLU A 143 7.77 6.84 20.55
N GLU A 144 7.48 5.60 20.94
CA GLU A 144 8.47 4.53 21.11
C GLU A 144 8.18 3.32 20.19
N GLY A 145 9.20 2.90 19.44
CA GLY A 145 9.19 1.66 18.65
C GLY A 145 8.76 1.81 17.20
N TRP A 146 8.46 3.03 16.74
CA TRP A 146 8.12 3.32 15.34
C TRP A 146 9.26 3.04 14.34
N ASP A 147 10.51 3.06 14.80
CA ASP A 147 11.76 2.82 14.06
C ASP A 147 12.28 1.37 14.14
N GLU A 148 11.52 0.49 14.79
CA GLU A 148 11.93 -0.90 14.98
C GLU A 148 11.55 -1.80 13.79
N GLU A 149 12.34 -2.85 13.60
CA GLU A 149 12.01 -3.94 12.68
C GLU A 149 10.89 -4.80 13.26
N ILE A 150 9.94 -5.19 12.40
CA ILE A 150 8.85 -6.09 12.81
C ILE A 150 9.03 -7.52 12.26
N GLY A 151 10.11 -7.75 11.49
CA GLY A 151 10.50 -9.08 11.02
C GLY A 151 9.73 -9.57 9.78
N LEU A 152 9.19 -8.66 8.97
CA LEU A 152 8.66 -9.02 7.65
C LEU A 152 9.77 -9.47 6.70
N GLU A 153 9.43 -10.25 5.68
CA GLU A 153 10.43 -10.68 4.69
C GLU A 153 10.99 -9.51 3.89
N THR A 154 10.15 -8.51 3.58
CA THR A 154 10.56 -7.22 3.04
C THR A 154 9.99 -6.11 3.92
N GLU A 155 10.81 -5.13 4.31
CA GLU A 155 10.35 -3.98 5.09
C GLU A 155 11.14 -2.71 4.81
N ILE A 156 10.50 -1.56 5.00
CA ILE A 156 11.15 -0.25 5.07
C ILE A 156 11.22 0.13 6.55
N VAL A 157 12.41 0.15 7.13
CA VAL A 157 12.61 0.61 8.51
C VAL A 157 12.72 2.13 8.48
N PRO A 158 11.77 2.89 9.06
CA PRO A 158 11.80 4.34 8.96
C PRO A 158 12.96 4.91 9.78
N LEU A 159 13.61 5.94 9.25
CA LEU A 159 14.58 6.78 9.94
C LEU A 159 13.99 8.16 10.27
N THR A 160 12.86 8.50 9.65
CA THR A 160 12.02 9.64 10.01
C THR A 160 10.68 9.12 10.52
N ARG A 161 10.18 9.70 11.63
CA ARG A 161 8.89 9.35 12.23
C ARG A 161 7.74 9.44 11.20
N PRO A 162 7.05 8.32 10.88
CA PRO A 162 6.21 8.23 9.68
C PRO A 162 4.87 8.98 9.78
N TYR A 163 4.25 9.04 10.96
CA TYR A 163 2.97 9.72 11.20
C TYR A 163 3.13 11.24 11.46
N GLY A 164 4.36 11.77 11.50
CA GLY A 164 4.63 13.18 11.86
C GLY A 164 5.07 14.07 10.70
N LEU A 165 4.82 13.67 9.46
CA LEU A 165 5.36 14.34 8.28
C LEU A 165 4.43 15.46 7.79
N TRP A 166 4.97 16.67 7.74
CA TRP A 166 4.32 17.84 7.15
C TRP A 166 4.79 18.06 5.72
N THR A 167 4.01 18.81 4.93
CA THR A 167 4.42 19.22 3.59
C THR A 167 5.80 19.88 3.61
N GLY A 168 6.74 19.32 2.83
CA GLY A 168 8.13 19.76 2.77
C GLY A 168 9.10 18.97 3.65
N ASN A 169 8.61 18.10 4.54
CA ASN A 169 9.46 17.16 5.28
C ASN A 169 9.96 16.04 4.37
N LEU A 170 11.07 15.42 4.78
CA LEU A 170 11.66 14.27 4.10
C LEU A 170 11.39 12.98 4.89
N PHE A 171 10.70 12.04 4.27
CA PHE A 171 10.70 10.65 4.72
C PHE A 171 12.02 9.99 4.33
N THR A 172 12.64 9.31 5.28
CA THR A 172 13.81 8.47 5.03
C THR A 172 13.63 7.12 5.70
N GLY A 173 14.25 6.08 5.13
CA GLY A 173 14.17 4.73 5.67
C GLY A 173 15.22 3.80 5.04
N VAL A 174 15.42 2.66 5.68
CA VAL A 174 16.30 1.58 5.20
C VAL A 174 15.43 0.46 4.64
N VAL A 175 15.56 0.18 3.35
CA VAL A 175 14.91 -0.98 2.72
C VAL A 175 15.66 -2.24 3.13
N LYS A 176 14.92 -3.25 3.59
CA LYS A 176 15.46 -4.55 3.99
C LYS A 176 14.72 -5.70 3.32
N VAL A 177 15.47 -6.74 3.00
CA VAL A 177 14.96 -8.06 2.61
C VAL A 177 15.63 -9.11 3.47
N LYS A 178 14.83 -9.98 4.12
CA LYS A 178 15.29 -11.01 5.05
C LYS A 178 16.20 -10.44 6.14
N GLY A 179 15.81 -9.28 6.69
CA GLY A 179 16.54 -8.54 7.73
C GLY A 179 17.84 -7.85 7.26
N LYS A 180 18.19 -7.93 5.98
CA LYS A 180 19.42 -7.33 5.43
C LYS A 180 19.13 -6.09 4.60
N PRO A 181 19.89 -5.00 4.76
CA PRO A 181 19.75 -3.81 3.92
C PRO A 181 19.91 -4.12 2.43
N VAL A 182 19.06 -3.51 1.61
CA VAL A 182 19.12 -3.58 0.14
C VAL A 182 19.52 -2.20 -0.39
N PRO A 183 20.80 -1.99 -0.74
CA PRO A 183 21.24 -0.74 -1.33
C PRO A 183 20.70 -0.62 -2.76
N TYR A 184 20.44 0.61 -3.20
CA TYR A 184 19.93 0.91 -4.55
C TYR A 184 18.61 0.21 -4.89
N ALA A 185 17.78 -0.08 -3.89
CA ALA A 185 16.41 -0.53 -4.11
C ALA A 185 15.66 0.54 -4.93
N GLU A 186 14.88 0.08 -5.90
CA GLU A 186 13.94 0.93 -6.61
C GLU A 186 12.84 1.37 -5.62
N VAL A 187 12.51 2.67 -5.66
CA VAL A 187 11.54 3.27 -4.76
C VAL A 187 10.51 4.00 -5.61
N GLU A 188 9.27 3.56 -5.49
CA GLU A 188 8.12 4.20 -6.09
C GLU A 188 7.28 4.88 -5.00
N VAL A 189 6.73 6.05 -5.33
CA VAL A 189 5.87 6.81 -4.44
C VAL A 189 4.64 7.23 -5.24
N GLU A 190 3.46 6.88 -4.73
CA GLU A 190 2.20 7.31 -5.29
C GLU A 190 1.39 8.17 -4.32
N TYR A 191 0.67 9.13 -4.89
CA TYR A 191 -0.31 9.92 -4.16
C TYR A 191 -1.62 9.14 -4.04
N TYR A 192 -2.11 8.94 -2.82
CA TYR A 192 -3.41 8.33 -2.61
C TYR A 192 -4.53 9.33 -2.92
N ASN A 193 -5.01 9.32 -4.15
CA ASN A 193 -5.97 10.27 -4.70
C ASN A 193 -7.41 9.97 -4.27
N LYS A 194 -7.67 9.82 -2.96
CA LYS A 194 -8.92 9.29 -2.37
C LYS A 194 -10.23 9.86 -2.95
N ASP A 195 -10.24 11.13 -3.34
CA ASP A 195 -11.45 11.81 -3.83
C ASP A 195 -11.48 11.94 -5.36
N GLY A 196 -10.45 11.47 -6.06
CA GLY A 196 -10.32 11.54 -7.52
C GLY A 196 -10.18 12.96 -8.06
N THR A 197 -9.84 13.93 -7.21
CA THR A 197 -9.78 15.36 -7.57
C THR A 197 -8.48 15.72 -8.27
N ILE A 198 -7.42 14.92 -8.09
CA ILE A 198 -6.14 15.13 -8.73
C ILE A 198 -6.09 14.37 -10.05
N LYS A 199 -5.63 15.04 -11.11
CA LYS A 199 -5.38 14.39 -12.40
C LYS A 199 -3.96 13.79 -12.39
N PRO A 200 -3.79 12.50 -12.72
CA PRO A 200 -2.47 11.90 -12.89
C PRO A 200 -1.61 12.71 -13.87
N PRO A 201 -0.35 13.04 -13.51
CA PRO A 201 0.55 13.73 -14.41
C PRO A 201 1.05 12.74 -15.48
N ALA A 202 0.31 12.66 -16.59
CA ALA A 202 0.61 11.97 -17.86
C ALA A 202 1.07 10.50 -17.75
#